data_AF-A0A5P8W3I3-F1
#
_entry.id   AF-A0A5P8W3I3-F1
#
_cell.length_a   1.000
_cell.length_b   1.000
_cell.length_c   1.000
_cell.angle_alpha   90.00
_cell.angle_beta   90.00
_cell.angle_gamma   90.00
#
_symmetry.space_group_name_H-M   'P 1'
#
loop_
_entity.id
_entity.type
_entity.pdbx_description
1 polymer ?
#
loop_
_entity_poly.entity_id
_entity_poly.type
_entity_poly.pdbx_seq_one_letter_code
_entity_poly.pdbx_strand_id
1 'polypeptide(L)' 'MAKAKGKPENFDNPPSKELTDQLSFRVTKEMKEEVKAQDDPPQFCRDAIQKALDEKKGRQQ' A
#
# COMPACT_ATOMS: atom_id res chain seq x y z
N MET A 1 -22.16 -35.82 -21.71
CA MET A 1 -22.93 -34.70 -21.09
C MET A 1 -21.99 -33.85 -20.25
N ALA A 2 -22.34 -32.58 -20.04
CA ALA A 2 -21.45 -31.44 -19.90
C ALA A 2 -20.70 -31.29 -18.56
N LYS A 3 -19.47 -30.75 -18.68
CA LYS A 3 -18.75 -29.80 -17.80
C LYS A 3 -19.32 -29.59 -16.38
N ALA A 4 -18.59 -30.06 -15.36
CA ALA A 4 -18.54 -29.37 -14.07
C ALA A 4 -17.19 -28.68 -13.94
N LYS A 5 -17.13 -27.49 -14.56
CA LYS A 5 -16.09 -26.48 -14.44
C LYS A 5 -15.67 -26.32 -12.97
N GLY A 6 -14.38 -26.17 -12.71
CA GLY A 6 -13.83 -25.80 -11.41
C GLY A 6 -14.64 -24.65 -10.81
N LYS A 7 -15.11 -24.86 -9.58
CA LYS A 7 -16.00 -23.93 -8.90
C LYS A 7 -15.25 -22.60 -8.70
N PRO A 8 -15.80 -21.47 -9.15
CA PRO A 8 -15.19 -20.15 -8.97
C PRO A 8 -15.21 -19.68 -7.51
N GLU A 9 -15.93 -20.38 -6.64
CA GLU A 9 -16.14 -20.04 -5.22
C GLU A 9 -14.86 -20.14 -4.35
N ASN A 10 -13.77 -20.72 -4.84
CA ASN A 10 -12.52 -20.86 -4.08
C ASN A 10 -11.46 -19.81 -4.44
N PHE A 11 -11.79 -18.85 -5.30
CA PHE A 11 -10.96 -17.67 -5.53
C PHE A 11 -11.43 -16.55 -4.60
N ASP A 12 -11.35 -16.78 -3.29
CA ASP A 12 -11.25 -15.71 -2.31
C ASP A 12 -9.88 -15.07 -2.52
N ASN A 13 -9.72 -14.33 -3.61
CA ASN A 13 -8.60 -13.43 -3.76
C ASN A 13 -8.98 -12.24 -2.87
N PRO A 14 -8.40 -12.10 -1.65
CA PRO A 14 -8.69 -10.94 -0.83
C PRO A 14 -8.48 -9.72 -1.71
N PRO A 15 -9.38 -8.72 -1.67
CA PRO A 15 -9.31 -7.59 -2.59
C PRO A 15 -7.89 -7.07 -2.53
N SER A 16 -7.15 -7.27 -3.62
CA SER A 16 -5.84 -6.68 -3.79
C SER A 16 -6.08 -5.22 -3.50
N LYS A 17 -5.44 -4.66 -2.47
CA LYS A 17 -5.57 -3.23 -2.18
C LYS A 17 -4.88 -2.53 -3.34
N GLU A 18 -5.62 -2.38 -4.43
CA GLU A 18 -5.18 -1.67 -5.61
C GLU A 18 -4.83 -0.28 -5.13
N LEU A 19 -3.62 0.16 -5.45
CA LEU A 19 -3.13 1.49 -5.08
C LEU A 19 -3.84 2.51 -5.99
N THR A 20 -5.13 2.70 -5.74
CA THR A 20 -6.06 3.51 -6.55
C THR A 20 -5.94 5.00 -6.27
N ASP A 21 -5.40 5.36 -5.11
CA ASP A 21 -5.41 6.72 -4.59
C ASP A 21 -4.00 7.32 -4.53
N GLN A 22 -3.87 8.54 -5.07
CA GLN A 22 -2.63 9.31 -5.07
C GLN A 22 -2.69 10.40 -4.00
N LEU A 23 -1.88 10.27 -2.96
CA LEU A 23 -1.70 11.32 -1.95
C LEU A 23 -0.69 12.35 -2.43
N SER A 24 -1.13 13.60 -2.62
CA SER A 24 -0.26 14.74 -2.93
C SER A 24 -0.13 15.64 -1.71
N PHE A 25 0.98 15.57 -0.99
CA PHE A 25 1.27 16.44 0.15
C PHE A 25 2.59 17.19 -0.06
N ARG A 26 2.71 18.35 0.59
CA ARG A 26 3.94 19.15 0.55
C ARG A 26 4.95 18.56 1.54
N VAL A 27 6.15 18.30 1.06
CA VAL A 27 7.31 17.86 1.86
C VAL A 27 8.39 18.94 1.85
N THR A 28 9.28 18.89 2.83
CA THR A 28 10.50 19.72 2.83
C THR A 28 11.45 19.27 1.73
N LYS A 29 12.38 20.15 1.32
CA LYS A 29 13.38 19.82 0.30
C LYS A 29 14.26 18.64 0.70
N GLU A 30 14.72 18.61 1.94
CA GLU A 30 15.53 17.51 2.49
C GLU A 30 14.79 16.18 2.37
N MET A 31 13.53 16.09 2.83
CA MET A 31 12.76 14.85 2.69
C MET A 31 12.58 14.41 1.24
N LYS A 32 12.40 15.37 0.31
CA LYS A 32 12.30 15.03 -1.11
C LYS A 32 13.60 14.48 -1.68
N GLU A 33 14.75 15.01 -1.26
CA GLU A 33 16.06 14.50 -1.66
C GLU A 33 16.33 13.12 -1.08
N GLU A 34 16.06 12.92 0.22
CA GLU A 34 16.25 11.62 0.86
C GLU A 34 15.33 10.54 0.25
N VAL A 35 14.06 10.88 -0.03
CA VAL A 35 13.12 9.97 -0.70
C VAL A 35 13.56 9.66 -2.12
N LYS A 36 14.08 10.66 -2.86
CA LYS A 36 14.62 10.46 -4.21
C LYS A 36 15.92 9.67 -4.25
N ALA A 37 16.70 9.70 -3.18
CA ALA A 37 17.93 8.95 -3.05
C ALA A 37 17.68 7.46 -2.76
N GLN A 38 16.47 7.08 -2.35
CA GLN A 38 16.07 5.68 -2.22
C GLN A 38 15.89 5.04 -3.60
N ASP A 39 16.14 3.74 -3.70
CA ASP A 39 15.89 2.95 -4.90
C ASP A 39 14.42 2.99 -5.34
N ASP A 40 13.49 3.03 -4.38
CA ASP A 40 12.05 3.01 -4.63
C ASP A 40 11.31 4.12 -3.85
N PRO A 41 11.35 5.39 -4.33
CA PRO A 41 10.69 6.53 -3.68
C PRO A 41 9.20 6.32 -3.35
N PRO A 42 8.35 5.78 -4.25
CA PRO A 42 6.93 5.59 -3.95
C PRO A 42 6.72 4.49 -2.89
N GLN A 43 7.54 3.44 -2.90
CA GLN A 43 7.42 2.35 -1.95
C GLN A 43 7.89 2.77 -0.55
N PHE A 44 8.98 3.53 -0.47
CA PHE A 44 9.44 4.15 0.78
C PHE A 44 8.37 5.06 1.39
N CYS A 45 7.76 5.93 0.58
CA CYS A 45 6.67 6.79 1.05
C CYS A 45 5.51 5.96 1.64
N ARG A 46 5.13 4.88 0.96
CA ARG A 46 4.06 3.99 1.42
C ARG A 46 4.40 3.31 2.74
N ASP A 47 5.61 2.76 2.85
CA ASP A 47 6.06 2.04 4.05
C ASP A 47 6.17 2.98 5.25
N ALA A 48 6.74 4.17 5.07
CA ALA A 48 6.84 5.20 6.09
C ALA A 48 5.46 5.65 6.60
N ILE A 49 4.52 5.89 5.68
CA ILE A 49 3.13 6.24 6.04
C ILE A 49 2.45 5.07 6.75
N GLN A 50 2.61 3.84 6.26
CA GLN A 50 2.00 2.64 6.84
C GLN A 50 2.50 2.42 8.27
N LYS A 51 3.80 2.56 8.51
CA LYS A 51 4.42 2.45 9.82
C LYS A 51 3.93 3.55 10.78
N ALA A 52 3.89 4.80 10.31
CA ALA A 52 3.39 5.92 11.12
C ALA A 52 1.90 5.75 11.49
N LEU A 53 1.08 5.23 10.56
CA LEU A 53 -0.32 4.90 10.82
C LEU A 53 -0.48 3.76 11.82
N ASP A 54 0.33 2.70 11.68
CA ASP A 54 0.34 1.56 12.59
C ASP A 54 0.75 1.99 14.02
N GLU A 55 1.82 2.77 14.15
CA GLU A 55 2.25 3.34 15.43
C GLU A 55 1.17 4.22 16.07
N LYS A 56 0.46 5.02 15.27
CA LYS A 56 -0.63 5.86 15.76
C LYS A 56 -1.81 5.01 16.21
N LYS A 57 -2.14 3.94 15.49
CA LYS A 57 -3.23 3.02 15.81
C LYS A 57 -2.93 2.19 17.06
N GLY A 58 -1.67 1.80 17.25
CA GLY A 58 -1.17 1.16 18.48
C GLY A 58 -1.15 2.11 19.67
N ARG A 59 -0.87 3.40 19.47
CA ARG A 59 -0.93 4.43 20.53
C ARG A 59 -2.34 4.90 20.89
N GLN A 60 -3.34 4.66 20.04
CA GLN A 60 -4.73 5.03 20.29
C GLN A 60 -5.57 3.89 20.91
N GLN A 61 -4.94 2.78 21.30
CA GLN A 61 -5.57 1.69 22.04
C GLN A 61 -5.18 1.70 23.52
#